data_AF-A0A7C3Z3L5-F1
#
_entry.id   AF-A0A7C3Z3L5-F1
#
_cell.length_a   1.000
_cell.length_b   1.000
_cell.length_c   1.000
_cell.angle_alpha   90.00
_cell.angle_beta   90.00
_cell.angle_gamma   90.00
#
_symmetry.space_group_name_H-M   'P 1'
#
loop_
_entity.id
_entity.type
_entity.pdbx_description
1 polymer ?
#
loop_
_entity_poly.entity_id
_entity_poly.type
_entity_poly.pdbx_seq_one_letter_code
_entity_poly.pdbx_strand_id
1 'polypeptide(L)'
;MNLYKIFLFILVLTTWLNGGQWVIDTLPTSGYYYSMVIDSNGVPVIGYNSGKVSCAKYISGYGWLIQNIDTEGYAYSYNVRWLAAGKNGSLHAAYEHYNGSYSSDLKYAKWNGVTWISEAVTGATNLSWIYDISIVVDSNDNPHIAYYDGNSGDYKYINNTGTGWNSPSVMPGSSSSAGLAIDGGNTIHTAYYSGSLYYAKKDAGGSWSSPEIVTNDGGWNCSIAVSPSGMVAIAYQASNEDLQCRCW
;
A
#
# COMPACT_ATOMS: atom_id res chain seq x y z
N MET A 1 2.39 -20.08 -32.94
CA MET A 1 2.38 -18.70 -32.40
C MET A 1 1.31 -18.67 -31.33
N ASN A 2 1.71 -18.87 -30.07
CA ASN A 2 0.79 -19.15 -28.98
C ASN A 2 0.05 -17.87 -28.57
N LEU A 3 -1.27 -17.90 -28.71
CA LEU A 3 -2.18 -16.92 -28.12
C LEU A 3 -2.17 -17.08 -26.60
N TYR A 4 -1.72 -16.05 -25.89
CA TYR A 4 -1.98 -15.92 -24.46
C TYR A 4 -3.48 -15.61 -24.28
N LYS A 5 -4.25 -16.61 -23.84
CA LYS A 5 -5.58 -16.38 -23.29
C LYS A 5 -5.41 -15.97 -21.82
N ILE A 6 -5.55 -14.68 -21.55
CA ILE A 6 -5.78 -14.18 -20.19
C ILE A 6 -7.24 -14.54 -19.85
N PHE A 7 -7.43 -15.54 -18.99
CA PHE A 7 -8.70 -15.79 -18.34
C PHE A 7 -8.75 -14.97 -17.05
N LEU A 8 -9.56 -13.92 -17.05
CA LEU A 8 -9.98 -13.22 -15.85
C LEU A 8 -11.21 -13.95 -15.30
N PHE A 9 -11.04 -14.67 -14.19
CA PHE A 9 -12.12 -15.09 -13.30
C PHE A 9 -11.66 -14.85 -11.86
N ILE A 10 -12.54 -14.30 -11.04
CA ILE A 10 -12.30 -13.90 -9.65
C ILE A 10 -12.02 -15.15 -8.80
N LEU A 11 -10.74 -15.55 -8.75
CA LEU A 11 -10.10 -16.46 -7.81
C LEU A 11 -8.70 -15.87 -7.62
N VAL A 12 -8.28 -15.53 -6.40
CA VAL A 12 -6.91 -15.04 -6.19
C VAL A 12 -5.96 -16.24 -6.29
N LEU A 13 -5.45 -16.46 -7.50
CA LEU A 13 -4.34 -17.35 -7.77
C LEU A 13 -3.05 -16.62 -7.40
N THR A 14 -2.34 -17.13 -6.40
CA THR A 14 -0.98 -16.66 -6.13
C THR A 14 0.00 -17.47 -6.94
N THR A 15 0.89 -16.80 -7.67
CA THR A 15 1.99 -17.44 -8.38
C THR A 15 3.30 -17.00 -7.75
N TRP A 16 4.12 -17.94 -7.30
CA TRP A 16 5.48 -17.63 -6.84
C TRP A 16 6.46 -18.69 -7.32
N LEU A 17 7.73 -18.29 -7.42
CA LEU A 17 8.79 -19.19 -7.84
C LEU A 17 9.33 -19.95 -6.62
N ASN A 18 9.17 -21.27 -6.61
CA ASN A 18 9.76 -22.16 -5.61
C ASN A 18 10.61 -23.21 -6.33
N GLY A 19 11.93 -23.20 -6.10
CA GLY A 19 12.85 -24.14 -6.76
C GLY A 19 12.84 -24.09 -8.30
N GLY A 20 12.56 -22.92 -8.89
CA GLY A 20 12.49 -22.75 -10.36
C GLY A 20 11.18 -23.18 -11.00
N GLN A 21 10.16 -23.53 -10.22
CA GLN A 21 8.81 -23.84 -10.69
C GLN A 21 7.82 -22.79 -10.18
N TRP A 22 6.87 -22.43 -11.03
CA TRP A 22 5.73 -21.61 -10.63
C TRP A 22 4.76 -22.47 -9.84
N VAL A 23 4.56 -22.13 -8.58
CA VAL A 23 3.52 -22.73 -7.73
C VAL A 23 2.29 -21.84 -7.80
N ILE A 24 1.13 -22.44 -8.06
CA ILE A 24 -0.16 -21.74 -8.01
C ILE A 24 -0.93 -22.25 -6.80
N ASP A 25 -1.33 -21.34 -5.91
CA ASP A 25 -2.17 -21.69 -4.75
C ASP A 25 -3.35 -20.73 -4.59
N THR A 26 -4.43 -21.24 -4.01
CA THR A 26 -5.71 -20.55 -3.85
C THR A 26 -6.00 -20.31 -2.37
N LEU A 27 -6.37 -19.08 -2.02
CA LEU A 27 -6.82 -18.76 -0.67
C LEU A 27 -8.10 -19.53 -0.33
N PRO A 28 -8.22 -20.10 0.88
CA PRO A 28 -9.41 -20.86 1.29
C PRO A 28 -10.61 -19.94 1.65
N THR A 29 -10.59 -18.68 1.21
CA THR A 29 -11.59 -17.66 1.55
C THR A 29 -11.79 -16.67 0.40
N SER A 30 -12.95 -16.03 0.38
CA SER A 30 -13.28 -14.95 -0.55
C SER A 30 -13.21 -13.59 0.15
N GLY A 31 -12.71 -12.59 -0.56
CA GLY A 31 -12.72 -11.20 -0.10
C GLY A 31 -12.57 -10.20 -1.25
N TYR A 32 -12.31 -8.97 -0.88
CA TYR A 32 -12.09 -7.84 -1.79
C TYR A 32 -10.87 -7.02 -1.35
N TYR A 33 -10.41 -6.13 -2.21
CA TYR A 33 -9.37 -5.13 -1.90
C TYR A 33 -8.07 -5.74 -1.40
N TYR A 34 -7.48 -6.61 -2.23
CA TYR A 34 -6.29 -7.37 -1.87
C TYR A 34 -5.04 -6.49 -1.86
N SER A 35 -4.21 -6.63 -0.83
CA SER A 35 -2.85 -6.10 -0.74
C SER A 35 -1.90 -7.26 -0.55
N MET A 36 -0.75 -7.28 -1.21
CA MET A 36 0.22 -8.39 -1.09
C MET A 36 1.60 -7.86 -0.77
N VAL A 37 2.29 -8.55 0.13
CA VAL A 37 3.69 -8.30 0.48
C VAL A 37 4.44 -9.62 0.62
N ILE A 38 5.76 -9.55 0.47
CA ILE A 38 6.66 -10.61 0.89
C ILE A 38 7.31 -10.15 2.20
N ASP A 39 7.17 -10.92 3.28
CA ASP A 39 7.79 -10.58 4.55
C ASP A 39 9.33 -10.76 4.51
N SER A 40 10.02 -10.31 5.55
CA SER A 40 11.50 -10.38 5.60
C SER A 40 12.05 -11.82 5.62
N ASN A 41 11.21 -12.84 5.78
CA ASN A 41 11.58 -14.25 5.71
C ASN A 41 11.28 -14.86 4.33
N GLY A 42 10.86 -14.05 3.36
CA GLY A 42 10.49 -14.50 2.02
C GLY A 42 9.10 -15.12 1.94
N VAL A 43 8.25 -14.91 2.96
CA VAL A 43 6.91 -15.50 3.02
C VAL A 43 5.88 -14.54 2.44
N PRO A 44 5.05 -14.98 1.46
CA PRO A 44 3.97 -14.14 0.96
C PRO A 44 2.85 -13.97 2.00
N VAL A 45 2.37 -12.74 2.11
CA VAL A 45 1.25 -12.34 2.95
C VAL A 45 0.26 -11.55 2.12
N ILE A 46 -1.01 -11.90 2.23
CA ILE A 46 -2.10 -11.26 1.50
C ILE A 46 -3.07 -10.66 2.50
N GLY A 47 -3.19 -9.34 2.50
CA GLY A 47 -4.29 -8.63 3.12
C GLY A 47 -5.53 -8.67 2.23
N TYR A 48 -6.71 -8.82 2.83
CA TYR A 48 -8.00 -8.72 2.15
C TYR A 48 -9.11 -8.24 3.12
N ASN A 49 -10.23 -7.81 2.56
CA ASN A 49 -11.46 -7.55 3.31
C ASN A 49 -12.49 -8.66 3.07
N SER A 50 -13.01 -9.25 4.15
CA SER A 50 -14.12 -10.22 4.12
C SER A 50 -15.18 -9.88 5.19
N GLY A 51 -15.56 -8.60 5.28
CA GLY A 51 -16.36 -8.05 6.37
C GLY A 51 -15.54 -7.59 7.58
N LYS A 52 -14.23 -7.88 7.57
CA LYS A 52 -13.19 -7.40 8.48
C LYS A 52 -11.88 -7.24 7.71
N VAL A 53 -10.98 -6.39 8.17
CA VAL A 53 -9.60 -6.32 7.65
C VAL A 53 -8.84 -7.55 8.15
N SER A 54 -8.41 -8.39 7.23
CA SER A 54 -7.79 -9.69 7.51
C SER A 54 -6.54 -9.89 6.68
N CYS A 55 -5.68 -10.82 7.08
CA CYS A 55 -4.59 -11.30 6.25
C CYS A 55 -4.48 -12.82 6.25
N ALA A 56 -3.90 -13.35 5.19
CA ALA A 56 -3.49 -14.74 5.09
C ALA A 56 -1.97 -14.79 4.88
N LYS A 57 -1.26 -15.54 5.73
CA LYS A 57 0.17 -15.78 5.63
C LYS A 57 0.43 -17.23 5.22
N TYR A 58 1.25 -17.44 4.20
CA TYR A 58 1.57 -18.80 3.75
C TYR A 58 2.51 -19.50 4.72
N ILE A 59 2.22 -20.75 5.07
CA ILE A 59 3.10 -21.59 5.88
C ILE A 59 3.38 -22.87 5.12
N SER A 60 4.65 -23.11 4.80
CA SER A 60 5.08 -24.30 4.08
C SER A 60 4.63 -25.57 4.82
N GLY A 61 3.93 -26.46 4.10
CA GLY A 61 3.37 -27.71 4.66
C GLY A 61 2.04 -27.56 5.40
N TYR A 62 1.60 -26.34 5.72
CA TYR A 62 0.34 -26.07 6.44
C TYR A 62 -0.66 -25.21 5.65
N GLY A 63 -0.24 -24.60 4.54
CA GLY A 63 -1.09 -23.75 3.70
C GLY A 63 -1.25 -22.34 4.25
N TRP A 64 -2.33 -21.66 3.87
CA TRP A 64 -2.62 -20.28 4.28
C TRP A 64 -3.19 -20.21 5.70
N LEU A 65 -2.45 -19.55 6.61
CA LEU A 65 -2.96 -19.19 7.93
C LEU A 65 -3.69 -17.86 7.87
N ILE A 66 -4.99 -17.87 8.17
CA ILE A 66 -5.85 -16.68 8.19
C ILE A 66 -5.84 -16.03 9.58
N GLN A 67 -5.74 -14.71 9.60
CA GLN A 67 -5.79 -13.89 10.82
C GLN A 67 -6.62 -12.63 10.58
N ASN A 68 -7.45 -12.24 11.57
CA ASN A 68 -8.07 -10.93 11.57
C ASN A 68 -7.02 -9.90 12.06
N ILE A 69 -6.85 -8.81 11.32
CA ILE A 69 -5.96 -7.70 11.69
C ILE A 69 -6.66 -6.81 12.72
N ASP A 70 -7.92 -6.48 12.43
CA ASP A 70 -8.80 -5.78 13.34
C ASP A 70 -10.10 -6.56 13.46
N THR A 71 -10.54 -6.75 14.71
CA THR A 71 -11.78 -7.45 15.03
C THR A 71 -12.93 -6.50 15.31
N GLU A 72 -12.67 -5.20 15.43
CA GLU A 72 -13.70 -4.17 15.57
C GLU A 72 -14.57 -4.15 14.31
N GLY A 73 -15.88 -3.92 14.50
CA GLY A 73 -16.80 -3.74 13.38
C GLY A 73 -16.41 -2.52 12.54
N TYR A 74 -16.76 -2.51 11.25
CA TYR A 74 -16.57 -1.39 10.34
C TYR A 74 -15.11 -1.03 9.96
N ALA A 75 -14.17 -1.94 10.14
CA ALA A 75 -12.84 -1.81 9.56
C ALA A 75 -12.87 -2.20 8.06
N TYR A 76 -12.49 -1.26 7.20
CA TYR A 76 -12.44 -1.44 5.74
C TYR A 76 -11.12 -0.96 5.15
N SER A 77 -10.74 -1.55 4.02
CA SER A 77 -9.77 -0.95 3.13
C SER A 77 -10.29 -1.16 1.72
N TYR A 78 -10.43 -0.09 0.98
CA TYR A 78 -10.95 -0.10 -0.39
C TYR A 78 -9.82 -0.13 -1.45
N ASN A 79 -8.57 -0.32 -1.02
CA ASN A 79 -7.38 -0.10 -1.86
C ASN A 79 -6.45 -1.32 -1.89
N VAL A 80 -5.34 -1.24 -2.62
CA VAL A 80 -4.42 -2.37 -2.90
C VAL A 80 -3.01 -2.25 -2.26
N ARG A 81 -2.76 -1.21 -1.45
CA ARG A 81 -1.42 -0.91 -0.86
C ARG A 81 -1.45 -0.65 0.65
N TRP A 82 -2.36 -1.31 1.36
CA TRP A 82 -2.64 -1.06 2.78
C TRP A 82 -1.91 -2.03 3.73
N LEU A 83 -1.15 -2.98 3.21
CA LEU A 83 -0.30 -3.91 3.97
C LEU A 83 1.16 -3.68 3.58
N ALA A 84 2.07 -3.61 4.55
CA ALA A 84 3.51 -3.49 4.37
C ALA A 84 4.26 -4.53 5.22
N ALA A 85 5.36 -5.03 4.68
CA ALA A 85 6.32 -5.84 5.43
C ALA A 85 7.38 -4.95 6.07
N GLY A 86 7.73 -5.25 7.32
CA GLY A 86 8.86 -4.63 8.00
C GLY A 86 9.94 -5.66 8.34
N LYS A 87 10.80 -5.33 9.31
CA LYS A 87 11.94 -6.17 9.71
C LYS A 87 11.52 -7.35 10.59
N ASN A 88 12.30 -8.43 10.57
CA ASN A 88 12.13 -9.58 11.47
C ASN A 88 10.72 -10.20 11.45
N GLY A 89 10.08 -10.22 10.28
CA GLY A 89 8.73 -10.74 10.09
C GLY A 89 7.62 -9.85 10.63
N SER A 90 7.91 -8.59 10.98
CA SER A 90 6.88 -7.62 11.30
C SER A 90 6.02 -7.34 10.06
N LEU A 91 4.74 -7.12 10.31
CA LEU A 91 3.77 -6.74 9.29
C LEU A 91 3.00 -5.53 9.81
N HIS A 92 2.65 -4.66 8.89
CA HIS A 92 2.06 -3.36 9.16
C HIS A 92 0.86 -3.19 8.27
N ALA A 93 -0.25 -2.71 8.81
CA ALA A 93 -1.45 -2.43 8.05
C ALA A 93 -1.96 -1.02 8.38
N ALA A 94 -2.42 -0.29 7.37
CA ALA A 94 -3.13 0.97 7.53
C ALA A 94 -4.49 0.87 6.85
N TYR A 95 -5.57 1.19 7.54
CA TYR A 95 -6.92 0.95 7.03
C TYR A 95 -7.90 1.98 7.57
N GLU A 96 -9.03 2.10 6.91
CA GLU A 96 -10.12 2.94 7.36
C GLU A 96 -10.93 2.20 8.43
N HIS A 97 -11.30 2.90 9.48
CA HIS A 97 -12.31 2.47 10.44
C HIS A 97 -13.48 3.44 10.38
N TYR A 98 -14.64 2.96 9.96
CA TYR A 98 -15.83 3.78 9.88
C TYR A 98 -16.55 3.82 11.23
N ASN A 99 -16.62 5.01 11.84
CA ASN A 99 -17.18 5.24 13.16
C ASN A 99 -18.72 5.39 13.18
N GLY A 100 -19.37 5.32 12.02
CA GLY A 100 -20.76 5.75 11.89
C GLY A 100 -20.88 7.25 11.65
N SER A 101 -22.10 7.71 11.33
CA SER A 101 -22.42 9.14 11.15
C SER A 101 -21.56 9.88 10.11
N TYR A 102 -21.16 9.19 9.03
CA TYR A 102 -20.28 9.76 7.98
C TYR A 102 -18.93 10.23 8.52
N SER A 103 -18.37 9.46 9.47
CA SER A 103 -17.07 9.73 10.08
C SER A 103 -16.19 8.48 10.03
N SER A 104 -14.92 8.68 9.70
CA SER A 104 -13.90 7.65 9.58
C SER A 104 -12.60 8.06 10.27
N ASP A 105 -11.92 7.07 10.83
CA ASP A 105 -10.56 7.20 11.35
C ASP A 105 -9.59 6.38 10.49
N LEU A 106 -8.38 6.92 10.28
CA LEU A 106 -7.27 6.11 9.81
C LEU A 106 -6.75 5.30 11.00
N LYS A 107 -6.80 3.98 10.92
CA LYS A 107 -6.19 3.07 11.90
C LYS A 107 -4.91 2.46 11.32
N TYR A 108 -4.01 2.14 12.23
CA TYR A 108 -2.79 1.41 11.97
C TYR A 108 -2.75 0.16 12.84
N ALA A 109 -2.26 -0.95 12.31
CA ALA A 109 -2.01 -2.15 13.06
C ALA A 109 -0.62 -2.74 12.76
N LYS A 110 0.01 -3.28 13.80
CA LYS A 110 1.32 -3.94 13.72
C LYS A 110 1.26 -5.36 14.26
N TRP A 111 1.80 -6.31 13.51
CA TRP A 111 2.04 -7.67 13.98
C TRP A 111 3.30 -7.69 14.85
N ASN A 112 3.16 -8.07 16.12
CA ASN A 112 4.27 -8.14 17.08
C ASN A 112 4.92 -9.53 17.18
N GLY A 113 4.53 -10.48 16.34
CA GLY A 113 4.94 -11.89 16.43
C GLY A 113 3.91 -12.81 17.07
N VAL A 114 2.93 -12.26 17.80
CA VAL A 114 1.90 -13.02 18.53
C VAL A 114 0.49 -12.55 18.19
N THR A 115 0.27 -11.25 18.13
CA THR A 115 -1.03 -10.64 17.82
C THR A 115 -0.84 -9.37 17.01
N TRP A 116 -1.91 -8.97 16.32
CA TRP A 116 -2.05 -7.62 15.79
C TRP A 116 -2.34 -6.66 16.96
N ILE A 117 -1.62 -5.54 17.00
CA ILE A 117 -1.89 -4.41 17.89
C ILE A 117 -2.34 -3.26 17.00
N SER A 118 -3.57 -2.79 17.19
CA SER A 118 -4.13 -1.67 16.43
C SER A 118 -4.28 -0.41 17.26
N GLU A 119 -4.15 0.74 16.61
CA GLU A 119 -4.33 2.07 17.18
C GLU A 119 -4.92 3.04 16.14
N ALA A 120 -5.52 4.12 16.60
CA ALA A 120 -5.89 5.23 15.74
C ALA A 120 -4.65 6.08 15.38
N VAL A 121 -4.56 6.50 14.12
CA VAL A 121 -3.51 7.42 13.66
C VAL A 121 -3.87 8.83 14.09
N THR A 122 -3.19 9.32 15.13
CA THR A 122 -3.49 10.63 15.72
C THR A 122 -3.30 11.74 14.68
N GLY A 123 -4.32 12.59 14.49
CA GLY A 123 -4.34 13.64 13.47
C GLY A 123 -5.05 13.26 12.17
N ALA A 124 -5.45 12.00 12.01
CA ALA A 124 -6.25 11.50 10.89
C ALA A 124 -7.54 10.83 11.39
N THR A 125 -8.25 11.50 12.29
CA THR A 125 -9.49 11.03 12.92
C THR A 125 -10.66 11.96 12.65
N ASN A 126 -11.88 11.45 12.71
CA ASN A 126 -13.13 12.16 12.42
C ASN A 126 -13.16 12.80 11.02
N LEU A 127 -12.67 12.07 10.01
CA LEU A 127 -12.70 12.50 8.61
C LEU A 127 -14.01 12.06 7.97
N SER A 128 -14.56 12.86 7.04
CA SER A 128 -15.80 12.51 6.33
C SER A 128 -15.72 11.17 5.59
N TRP A 129 -14.56 10.89 5.00
CA TRP A 129 -14.18 9.61 4.40
C TRP A 129 -12.66 9.56 4.22
N ILE A 130 -12.12 8.36 4.08
CA ILE A 130 -10.70 8.11 3.83
C ILE A 130 -10.56 7.13 2.66
N TYR A 131 -9.73 7.46 1.67
CA TYR A 131 -9.45 6.55 0.56
C TYR A 131 -7.98 6.63 0.10
N ASP A 132 -7.62 5.82 -0.91
CA ASP A 132 -6.27 5.70 -1.47
C ASP A 132 -5.15 5.53 -0.42
N ILE A 133 -5.42 4.70 0.59
CA ILE A 133 -4.46 4.40 1.64
C ILE A 133 -3.28 3.61 1.05
N SER A 134 -2.07 4.12 1.29
CA SER A 134 -0.81 3.45 0.96
C SER A 134 0.12 3.48 2.17
N ILE A 135 0.69 2.33 2.53
CA ILE A 135 1.68 2.22 3.61
C ILE A 135 2.99 1.66 3.10
N VAL A 136 4.10 2.23 3.58
CA VAL A 136 5.45 1.67 3.50
C VAL A 136 6.11 1.74 4.87
N VAL A 137 7.17 0.98 5.08
CA VAL A 137 7.85 0.87 6.38
C VAL A 137 9.35 1.09 6.16
N ASP A 138 9.95 1.96 6.97
CA ASP A 138 11.38 2.24 6.90
C ASP A 138 12.24 1.12 7.52
N SER A 139 13.56 1.22 7.34
CA SER A 139 14.53 0.26 7.89
C SER A 139 14.50 0.18 9.43
N ASN A 140 13.93 1.18 10.10
CA ASN A 140 13.76 1.21 11.55
C ASN A 140 12.47 0.55 12.02
N ASP A 141 11.62 0.10 11.10
CA ASP A 141 10.29 -0.47 11.35
C ASP A 141 9.23 0.58 11.71
N ASN A 142 9.43 1.82 11.23
CA ASN A 142 8.51 2.94 11.36
C ASN A 142 7.56 2.99 10.15
N PRO A 143 6.23 3.10 10.37
CA PRO A 143 5.27 3.21 9.29
C PRO A 143 5.20 4.63 8.70
N HIS A 144 5.03 4.68 7.38
CA HIS A 144 4.78 5.87 6.58
C HIS A 144 3.50 5.65 5.79
N ILE A 145 2.51 6.53 5.95
CA ILE A 145 1.17 6.36 5.39
C ILE A 145 0.81 7.58 4.55
N ALA A 146 0.35 7.32 3.33
CA ALA A 146 -0.39 8.28 2.51
C ALA A 146 -1.87 7.92 2.51
N TYR A 147 -2.73 8.94 2.47
CA TYR A 147 -4.17 8.78 2.39
C TYR A 147 -4.81 10.02 1.79
N TYR A 148 -5.99 9.88 1.20
CA TYR A 148 -6.83 11.02 0.85
C TYR A 148 -7.70 11.42 2.04
N ASP A 149 -7.68 12.71 2.36
CA ASP A 149 -8.47 13.32 3.43
C ASP A 149 -9.75 13.92 2.85
N GLY A 150 -10.91 13.31 3.18
CA GLY A 150 -12.22 13.73 2.70
C GLY A 150 -12.69 15.11 3.15
N ASN A 151 -12.14 15.64 4.23
CA ASN A 151 -12.52 16.96 4.76
C ASN A 151 -11.83 18.08 3.98
N SER A 152 -10.54 17.90 3.69
CA SER A 152 -9.73 18.91 2.99
C SER A 152 -9.73 18.75 1.48
N GLY A 153 -9.97 17.54 0.98
CA GLY A 153 -9.85 17.22 -0.43
C GLY A 153 -8.41 17.03 -0.92
N ASP A 154 -7.48 16.80 0.00
CA ASP A 154 -6.05 16.65 -0.30
C ASP A 154 -5.56 15.23 -0.02
N TYR A 155 -4.52 14.80 -0.74
CA TYR A 155 -3.67 13.71 -0.29
C TYR A 155 -2.77 14.19 0.84
N LYS A 156 -2.75 13.44 1.93
CA LYS A 156 -1.94 13.68 3.12
C LYS A 156 -0.94 12.56 3.32
N TYR A 157 0.17 12.92 3.94
CA TYR A 157 1.23 12.03 4.40
C TYR A 157 1.39 12.16 5.91
N ILE A 158 1.53 11.04 6.59
CA ILE A 158 1.77 10.93 8.02
C ILE A 158 2.72 9.77 8.32
N ASN A 159 3.54 9.87 9.37
CA ASN A 159 4.43 8.80 9.79
C ASN A 159 4.55 8.74 11.32
N ASN A 160 5.00 7.59 11.83
CA ASN A 160 5.30 7.40 13.25
C ASN A 160 6.80 7.12 13.43
N THR A 161 7.53 8.00 14.10
CA THR A 161 9.00 7.90 14.27
C THR A 161 9.42 7.06 15.48
N GLY A 162 8.51 6.24 16.02
CA GLY A 162 8.72 5.43 17.22
C GLY A 162 8.40 6.15 18.54
N THR A 163 8.15 7.46 18.50
CA THR A 163 7.69 8.27 19.64
C THR A 163 6.23 8.70 19.53
N GLY A 164 5.53 8.26 18.48
CA GLY A 164 4.16 8.65 18.16
C GLY A 164 4.00 9.17 16.73
N TRP A 165 2.75 9.39 16.34
CA TRP A 165 2.38 9.93 15.03
C TRP A 165 2.73 11.42 14.93
N ASN A 166 3.39 11.80 13.84
CA ASN A 166 3.59 13.20 13.50
C ASN A 166 2.31 13.83 12.96
N SER A 167 2.27 15.17 12.87
CA SER A 167 1.16 15.87 12.22
C SER A 167 1.11 15.53 10.72
N PRO A 168 -0.10 15.32 10.14
CA PRO A 168 -0.23 15.11 8.70
C PRO A 168 0.29 16.32 7.91
N SER A 169 0.90 16.05 6.77
CA SER A 169 1.36 17.07 5.81
C SER A 169 0.75 16.83 4.44
N VAL A 170 0.53 17.88 3.66
CA VAL A 170 0.00 17.75 2.29
C VAL A 170 1.05 17.12 1.38
N MET A 171 0.62 16.13 0.59
CA MET A 171 1.44 15.51 -0.44
C MET A 171 1.40 16.33 -1.74
N PRO A 172 2.45 16.22 -2.57
CA PRO A 172 2.41 16.74 -3.94
C PRO A 172 1.33 16.01 -4.74
N GLY A 173 0.50 16.78 -5.46
CA GLY A 173 -0.58 16.25 -6.29
C GLY A 173 -1.91 16.08 -5.56
N SER A 174 -2.99 16.58 -6.16
CA SER A 174 -4.32 16.59 -5.55
C SER A 174 -5.37 15.72 -6.26
N SER A 175 -5.02 15.06 -7.38
CA SER A 175 -6.03 14.40 -8.23
C SER A 175 -5.90 12.89 -8.40
N SER A 176 -4.70 12.30 -8.40
CA SER A 176 -4.53 10.83 -8.46
C SER A 176 -3.11 10.42 -8.07
N SER A 177 -2.96 9.55 -7.07
CA SER A 177 -1.65 9.08 -6.57
C SER A 177 -1.41 7.60 -6.85
N ALA A 178 -0.18 7.23 -7.19
CA ALA A 178 0.29 5.85 -7.30
C ALA A 178 0.48 5.16 -5.94
N GLY A 179 0.35 5.91 -4.84
CA GLY A 179 0.74 5.48 -3.50
C GLY A 179 2.21 5.74 -3.20
N LEU A 180 2.71 5.09 -2.15
CA LEU A 180 4.08 5.25 -1.66
C LEU A 180 4.95 4.07 -2.07
N ALA A 181 6.22 4.35 -2.35
CA ALA A 181 7.32 3.39 -2.37
C ALA A 181 8.48 3.90 -1.51
N ILE A 182 9.36 3.01 -1.06
CA ILE A 182 10.50 3.36 -0.20
C ILE A 182 11.76 2.67 -0.71
N ASP A 183 12.89 3.38 -0.73
CA ASP A 183 14.19 2.81 -1.08
C ASP A 183 14.97 2.33 0.17
N GLY A 184 16.13 1.71 -0.04
CA GLY A 184 16.99 1.23 1.06
C GLY A 184 17.64 2.35 1.89
N GLY A 185 17.55 3.61 1.44
CA GLY A 185 17.98 4.80 2.16
C GLY A 185 16.88 5.45 3.00
N ASN A 186 15.69 4.84 3.06
CA ASN A 186 14.47 5.38 3.69
C ASN A 186 13.93 6.65 3.01
N THR A 187 14.25 6.86 1.75
CA THR A 187 13.61 7.90 0.93
C THR A 187 12.22 7.42 0.55
N ILE A 188 11.20 8.24 0.80
CA ILE A 188 9.83 7.97 0.36
C ILE A 188 9.65 8.54 -1.04
N HIS A 189 9.06 7.74 -1.93
CA HIS A 189 8.78 8.10 -3.31
C HIS A 189 7.29 8.05 -3.58
N THR A 190 6.82 8.98 -4.41
CA THR A 190 5.45 8.99 -4.91
C THR A 190 5.41 9.42 -6.37
N ALA A 191 4.41 8.93 -7.09
CA ALA A 191 4.07 9.39 -8.43
C ALA A 191 2.60 9.76 -8.45
N TYR A 192 2.24 10.76 -9.22
CA TYR A 192 0.86 11.23 -9.26
C TYR A 192 0.55 11.90 -10.60
N TYR A 193 -0.70 11.81 -11.02
CA TYR A 193 -1.17 12.50 -12.21
C TYR A 193 -1.85 13.82 -11.82
N SER A 194 -1.55 14.89 -12.56
CA SER A 194 -2.17 16.20 -12.40
C SER A 194 -2.12 16.99 -13.72
N GLY A 195 -2.69 16.40 -14.79
CA GLY A 195 -2.57 16.89 -16.18
C GLY A 195 -1.27 16.44 -16.87
N SER A 196 -0.26 16.09 -16.08
CA SER A 196 0.95 15.38 -16.50
C SER A 196 1.28 14.34 -15.42
N LEU A 197 2.11 13.36 -15.74
CA LEU A 197 2.64 12.44 -14.72
C LEU A 197 3.82 13.10 -14.02
N TYR A 198 3.70 13.22 -12.70
CA TYR A 198 4.72 13.79 -11.84
C TYR A 198 5.30 12.74 -10.91
N TYR A 199 6.52 13.02 -10.46
CA TYR A 199 7.24 12.28 -9.45
C TYR A 199 7.73 13.24 -8.36
N ALA A 200 7.69 12.80 -7.11
CA ALA A 200 8.27 13.52 -6.00
C ALA A 200 8.85 12.55 -4.98
N LYS A 201 9.82 13.01 -4.21
CA LYS A 201 10.44 12.23 -3.13
C LYS A 201 10.52 13.02 -1.84
N LYS A 202 10.69 12.32 -0.72
CA LYS A 202 10.85 12.87 0.61
C LYS A 202 11.94 12.08 1.33
N ASP A 203 13.06 12.74 1.59
CA ASP A 203 14.13 12.15 2.39
C ASP A 203 13.64 11.91 3.84
N ALA A 204 14.31 11.01 4.57
CA ALA A 204 13.93 10.68 5.95
C ALA A 204 13.87 11.94 6.85
N GLY A 205 12.65 12.32 7.25
CA GLY A 205 12.40 13.53 8.07
C GLY A 205 12.48 14.87 7.32
N GLY A 206 12.71 14.87 5.99
CA GLY A 206 12.76 16.07 5.16
C GLY A 206 11.39 16.52 4.65
N SER A 207 11.36 17.59 3.84
CA SER A 207 10.17 18.00 3.07
C SER A 207 10.06 17.23 1.75
N TRP A 208 8.88 17.24 1.12
CA TRP A 208 8.76 16.77 -0.25
C TRP A 208 9.61 17.62 -1.20
N SER A 209 10.26 16.98 -2.16
CA SER A 209 10.97 17.64 -3.24
C SER A 209 10.00 18.43 -4.12
N SER A 210 10.53 19.35 -4.92
CA SER A 210 9.77 19.89 -6.05
C SER A 210 9.36 18.75 -6.99
N PRO A 211 8.14 18.78 -7.54
CA PRO A 211 7.70 17.77 -8.49
C PRO A 211 8.51 17.78 -9.78
N GLU A 212 8.86 16.58 -10.26
CA GLU A 212 9.53 16.35 -11.53
C GLU A 212 8.52 15.79 -12.54
N ILE A 213 8.56 16.27 -13.78
CA ILE A 213 7.70 15.74 -14.85
C ILE A 213 8.29 14.43 -15.38
N VAL A 214 7.54 13.34 -15.25
CA VAL A 214 7.88 12.03 -15.80
C VAL A 214 7.48 11.95 -17.27
N THR A 215 6.27 12.41 -17.59
CA THR A 215 5.77 12.52 -18.97
C THR A 215 4.61 13.51 -19.06
N ASN A 216 4.45 14.11 -20.24
CA ASN A 216 3.26 14.90 -20.62
C ASN A 216 2.26 14.07 -21.45
N ASP A 217 2.58 12.83 -21.77
CA ASP A 217 1.73 11.92 -22.55
C ASP A 217 0.97 10.97 -21.62
N GLY A 218 -0.16 11.44 -21.10
CA GLY A 218 -0.99 10.68 -20.16
C GLY A 218 -0.41 10.63 -18.75
N GLY A 219 -0.56 9.49 -18.09
CA GLY A 219 -0.13 9.30 -16.68
C GLY A 219 -1.19 8.70 -15.77
N TRP A 220 -2.36 8.35 -16.30
CA TRP A 220 -3.46 7.76 -15.54
C TRP A 220 -3.11 6.37 -15.03
N ASN A 221 -3.79 5.95 -13.95
CA ASN A 221 -3.65 4.61 -13.37
C ASN A 221 -2.19 4.23 -13.07
N CYS A 222 -1.39 5.20 -12.62
CA CYS A 222 0.02 4.99 -12.41
C CYS A 222 0.32 4.10 -11.20
N SER A 223 1.44 3.37 -11.26
CA SER A 223 1.98 2.59 -10.16
C SER A 223 3.47 2.81 -10.08
N ILE A 224 3.99 2.90 -8.85
CA ILE A 224 5.41 3.12 -8.58
C ILE A 224 6.00 1.90 -7.88
N ALA A 225 7.24 1.56 -8.24
CA ALA A 225 8.09 0.62 -7.52
C ALA A 225 9.50 1.21 -7.43
N VAL A 226 10.19 0.93 -6.32
CA VAL A 226 11.54 1.44 -6.09
C VAL A 226 12.44 0.31 -5.59
N SER A 227 13.65 0.22 -6.14
CA SER A 227 14.63 -0.77 -5.70
C SER A 227 15.32 -0.33 -4.40
N PRO A 228 15.97 -1.25 -3.66
CA PRO A 228 16.77 -0.87 -2.50
C PRO A 228 17.90 0.14 -2.81
N SER A 229 18.40 0.16 -4.05
CA SER A 229 19.43 1.11 -4.48
C SER A 229 18.86 2.46 -4.95
N GLY A 230 17.55 2.67 -4.84
CA GLY A 230 16.87 3.91 -5.24
C GLY A 230 16.50 4.00 -6.71
N MET A 231 16.57 2.90 -7.48
CA MET A 231 16.09 2.92 -8.87
C MET A 231 14.57 2.98 -8.87
N VAL A 232 14.01 3.94 -9.59
CA VAL A 232 12.56 4.18 -9.65
C VAL A 232 12.02 3.57 -10.93
N ALA A 233 10.86 2.91 -10.85
CA ALA A 233 10.08 2.47 -12.00
C ALA A 233 8.63 2.94 -11.82
N ILE A 234 8.10 3.64 -12.83
CA ILE A 234 6.70 4.08 -12.84
C ILE A 234 6.03 3.55 -14.09
N ALA A 235 5.04 2.67 -13.90
CA ALA A 235 4.14 2.21 -14.95
C ALA A 235 2.91 3.13 -15.00
N TYR A 236 2.41 3.43 -16.20
CA TYR A 236 1.27 4.33 -16.41
C TYR A 236 0.56 4.06 -17.73
N GLN A 237 -0.69 4.53 -17.83
CA GLN A 237 -1.43 4.58 -19.08
C GLN A 237 -1.14 5.89 -19.83
N ALA A 238 -0.61 5.79 -21.04
CA ALA A 238 -0.37 6.92 -21.93
C ALA A 238 -1.67 7.44 -22.57
N SER A 239 -1.62 8.59 -23.25
CA SER A 239 -2.84 9.20 -23.83
C SER A 239 -3.47 8.36 -24.94
N ASN A 240 -2.67 7.50 -25.58
CA ASN A 240 -3.13 6.52 -26.58
C ASN A 240 -3.60 5.20 -25.95
N GLU A 241 -3.77 5.16 -24.63
CA GLU A 241 -4.19 4.01 -23.81
C GLU A 241 -3.16 2.88 -23.68
N ASP A 242 -1.96 3.04 -24.25
CA ASP A 242 -0.89 2.06 -24.08
C ASP A 242 -0.34 2.06 -22.65
N LEU A 243 0.00 0.86 -22.15
CA LEU A 243 0.78 0.71 -20.93
C LEU A 243 2.24 1.04 -21.21
N GLN A 244 2.76 2.08 -20.56
CA GLN A 244 4.16 2.48 -20.64
C GLN A 244 4.83 2.41 -19.26
N CYS A 245 6.17 2.42 -19.26
CA CYS A 245 6.97 2.45 -18.05
C CYS A 245 8.18 3.39 -18.23
N ARG A 246 8.50 4.18 -17.20
CA ARG A 246 9.72 4.98 -17.12
C ARG A 246 10.54 4.51 -15.93
N CYS A 247 11.84 4.34 -16.15
CA CYS A 247 12.78 3.93 -15.12
C CYS A 247 14.02 4.84 -15.11
N TRP A 248 14.55 5.13 -13.93
CA TRP A 248 15.80 5.87 -13.74
C TRP A 248 16.49 5.51 -12.42
#